data_AF-A0A520BTX3-F1
#
_entry.id   AF-A0A520BTX3-F1
#
_cell.length_a   1.000
_cell.length_b   1.000
_cell.length_c   1.000
_cell.angle_alpha   90.00
_cell.angle_beta   90.00
_cell.angle_gamma   90.00
#
_symmetry.space_group_name_H-M   'P 1'
#
loop_
_entity.id
_entity.type
_entity.pdbx_description
1 polymer ?
#
loop_
_entity_poly.entity_id
_entity_poly.type
_entity_poly.pdbx_seq_one_letter_code
_entity_poly.pdbx_strand_id
1 'polypeptide(L)' 'MQIDDLLKQVAFIKEIDKLKYIQRKTKLFNSDRHENDAEHSWHLAMMTIVLASHSDQPI' A
#
# COMPACT_ATOMS: atom_id res chain seq x y z
N MET A 1 -3.20 -29.41 -7.80
CA MET A 1 -3.24 -28.00 -8.28
C MET A 1 -4.22 -27.19 -7.43
N GLN A 2 -3.85 -26.91 -6.18
CA GLN A 2 -4.63 -26.01 -5.30
C GLN A 2 -3.79 -25.55 -4.09
N ILE A 3 -2.94 -26.44 -3.54
CA ILE A 3 -2.05 -26.13 -2.42
C ILE A 3 -0.85 -25.30 -2.87
N ASP A 4 -0.22 -25.64 -3.99
CA ASP A 4 0.98 -24.92 -4.48
C ASP A 4 0.69 -23.44 -4.79
N ASP A 5 -0.49 -23.14 -5.31
CA ASP A 5 -0.90 -21.75 -5.61
C ASP A 5 -1.21 -20.98 -4.33
N LEU A 6 -1.87 -21.61 -3.34
CA LEU A 6 -2.09 -21.02 -2.03
C LEU A 6 -0.76 -20.72 -1.33
N LEU A 7 0.21 -21.64 -1.37
CA LEU A 7 1.54 -21.44 -0.78
C LEU A 7 2.26 -20.25 -1.43
N LYS A 8 2.17 -20.08 -2.76
CA LYS A 8 2.73 -18.93 -3.46
C LYS A 8 2.05 -17.62 -3.03
N GLN A 9 0.72 -17.61 -2.89
CA GLN A 9 -0.02 -16.43 -2.44
C GLN A 9 0.37 -16.03 -1.01
N VAL A 10 0.45 -16.99 -0.09
CA VAL A 10 0.89 -16.75 1.30
C VAL A 10 2.34 -16.26 1.32
N ALA A 11 3.23 -16.84 0.51
CA ALA A 11 4.60 -16.39 0.40
C ALA A 11 4.68 -14.93 -0.10
N PHE A 12 3.85 -14.57 -1.09
CA PHE A 12 3.77 -13.20 -1.58
C PHE A 12 3.25 -12.23 -0.52
N ILE A 13 2.17 -12.57 0.19
CA ILE A 13 1.63 -11.75 1.29
C ILE A 13 2.69 -11.51 2.37
N LYS A 14 3.47 -12.54 2.72
CA LYS A 14 4.58 -12.42 3.67
C LYS A 14 5.69 -11.52 3.13
N GLU A 15 6.01 -11.61 1.84
CA GLU A 15 7.08 -10.83 1.22
C GLU A 15 6.74 -9.34 1.21
N ILE A 16 5.51 -8.97 0.85
CA ILE A 16 5.09 -7.55 0.78
C ILE A 16 4.97 -6.89 2.16
N ASP A 17 4.86 -7.65 3.25
CA ASP A 17 4.86 -7.11 4.61
C ASP A 17 6.12 -6.30 4.92
N LYS A 18 7.24 -6.63 4.23
CA LYS A 18 8.50 -5.90 4.32
C LYS A 18 8.39 -4.41 3.95
N LEU A 19 7.38 -4.01 3.16
CA LEU A 19 7.13 -2.61 2.82
C LEU A 19 6.91 -1.73 4.04
N LYS A 20 6.40 -2.28 5.15
CA LYS A 20 6.21 -1.55 6.42
C LYS A 20 7.52 -1.03 7.01
N TYR A 21 8.66 -1.60 6.62
CA TYR A 21 9.97 -1.20 7.12
C TYR A 21 10.70 -0.19 6.22
N ILE A 22 10.21 0.06 5.00
CA ILE A 22 10.79 1.05 4.10
C ILE A 22 10.25 2.42 4.48
N GLN A 23 11.11 3.28 5.03
CA GLN A 23 10.76 4.64 5.44
C GLN A 23 10.94 5.62 4.28
N ARG A 24 9.98 6.52 4.11
CA ARG A 24 9.98 7.59 3.11
C ARG A 24 10.59 8.86 3.70
N LYS A 25 10.90 9.84 2.84
CA LYS A 25 11.27 11.19 3.29
C LYS A 25 10.07 12.00 3.78
N THR A 26 8.87 11.65 3.33
CA THR A 26 7.62 12.29 3.76
C THR A 26 7.39 12.03 5.25
N LYS A 27 7.06 13.08 6.01
CA LYS A 27 6.61 12.95 7.39
C LYS A 27 5.10 12.82 7.46
N LEU A 28 4.61 12.11 8.46
CA LEU A 28 3.18 12.11 8.77
C LEU A 28 2.70 13.50 9.18
N PHE A 29 1.41 13.75 8.98
CA PHE A 29 0.79 14.96 9.51
C PHE A 29 0.90 15.00 11.03
N ASN A 30 1.31 16.17 11.57
CA ASN A 30 1.42 16.42 13.00
C ASN A 30 2.36 15.46 13.75
N SER A 31 3.35 14.87 13.08
CA SER A 31 4.35 14.00 13.70
C SER A 31 5.72 14.17 13.03
N ASP A 32 6.79 13.98 13.81
CA ASP A 32 8.15 13.92 13.28
C ASP A 32 8.52 12.58 12.66
N ARG A 33 7.62 11.59 12.74
CA ARG A 33 7.84 10.26 12.16
C ARG A 33 7.74 10.30 10.63
N HIS A 34 8.67 9.63 9.98
CA HIS A 34 8.60 9.33 8.57
C HIS A 34 7.47 8.33 8.27
N GLU A 35 6.73 8.59 7.19
CA GLU A 35 5.75 7.66 6.61
C GLU A 35 6.49 6.41 6.10
N ASN A 36 5.90 5.22 6.24
CA ASN A 36 6.42 4.02 5.56
C ASN A 36 5.70 3.77 4.22
N ASP A 37 6.33 3.02 3.32
CA ASP A 37 5.77 2.79 1.98
C ASP A 37 4.43 2.02 1.98
N ALA A 38 4.16 1.19 3.00
CA ALA A 38 2.86 0.52 3.13
C ALA A 38 1.74 1.51 3.52
N GLU A 39 2.01 2.45 4.43
CA GLU A 39 1.09 3.54 4.81
C GLU A 39 0.80 4.44 3.61
N HIS A 40 1.84 4.79 2.86
CA HIS A 40 1.71 5.62 1.66
C HIS A 40 0.84 4.96 0.60
N SER A 41 1.08 3.68 0.31
CA SER A 41 0.31 2.92 -0.70
C SER A 41 -1.14 2.76 -0.29
N TRP A 42 -1.40 2.53 1.00
CA TRP A 42 -2.77 2.50 1.53
C TRP A 42 -3.46 3.85 1.36
N HIS A 43 -2.79 4.94 1.71
CA HIS A 43 -3.35 6.29 1.59
C HIS A 43 -3.66 6.62 0.12
N LEU A 44 -2.76 6.29 -0.81
CA LEU A 44 -2.98 6.45 -2.25
C LEU A 44 -4.19 5.64 -2.73
N ALA A 45 -4.32 4.37 -2.32
CA ALA A 45 -5.48 3.55 -2.70
C ALA A 45 -6.81 4.16 -2.22
N MET A 46 -6.83 4.70 -1.01
CA MET A 46 -8.01 5.42 -0.48
C MET A 46 -8.28 6.71 -1.27
N MET A 47 -7.23 7.46 -1.61
CA MET A 47 -7.36 8.67 -2.44
C MET A 47 -7.99 8.35 -3.80
N THR A 48 -7.60 7.26 -4.45
CA THR A 48 -8.19 6.85 -5.74
C THR A 48 -9.70 6.63 -5.64
N ILE A 49 -10.16 5.97 -4.57
CA ILE A 49 -11.60 5.73 -4.36
C ILE A 49 -12.34 7.05 -4.07
N VAL A 50 -11.80 7.87 -3.18
CA VAL A 50 -12.44 9.13 -2.75
C VAL A 50 -12.48 10.16 -3.87
N LEU A 51 -11.43 10.25 -4.67
CA LEU A 51 -11.29 11.23 -5.74
C LEU A 51 -11.79 10.69 -7.10
N ALA A 52 -12.46 9.54 -7.12
CA ALA A 52 -12.83 8.88 -8.36
C ALA A 52 -13.69 9.73 -9.29
N SER A 53 -14.62 10.51 -8.71
CA SER A 53 -15.49 11.42 -9.45
C SER A 53 -14.78 12.61 -10.09
N HIS A 54 -13.52 12.87 -9.70
CA HIS A 54 -12.71 13.95 -10.22
C HIS A 54 -11.72 13.50 -11.31
N SER A 55 -11.74 12.22 -11.70
CA SER A 55 -10.89 11.71 -12.78
C SER A 55 -11.46 12.07 -14.15
N ASP A 56 -10.60 12.54 -15.05
CA ASP A 56 -10.94 12.81 -16.45
C ASP A 56 -11.28 11.53 -17.24
N GLN A 57 -10.95 10.36 -16.68
CA GLN A 57 -11.19 9.05 -17.26
C GLN A 57 -11.86 8.11 -16.24
N PRO A 58 -12.70 7.16 -16.69
CA PRO A 58 -13.18 6.10 -15.82
C PRO A 58 -12.02 5.36 -15.15
N ILE A 59 -12.18 5.11 -13.85
CA ILE A 59 -11.21 4.37 -13.03
C ILE A 59 -11.60 2.90 -12.97
#